data_AF-A0A933DYN2-F1
#
_entry.id   AF-A0A933DYN2-F1
#
_cell.length_a   1.000
_cell.length_b   1.000
_cell.length_c   1.000
_cell.angle_alpha   90.00
_cell.angle_beta   90.00
_cell.angle_gamma   90.00
#
_symmetry.space_group_name_H-M   'P 1'
#
loop_
_entity.id
_entity.type
_entity.pdbx_description
1 polymer ?
#
loop_
_entity_poly.entity_id
_entity_poly.type
_entity_poly.pdbx_seq_one_letter_code
_entity_poly.pdbx_strand_id
1 'polypeptide(L)' 'MIKLDLAHLSREDLENAVMERCSQFGSVSQVVIVQDSANYTFALAAVEMSTAAEKMAVLRNLGDSLVDDTVVIRIEQQ' A
#
# COMPACT_ATOMS: atom_id res chain seq x y z
N MET A 1 -4.70 -7.02 1.89
CA MET A 1 -3.34 -7.50 1.52
C MET A 1 -3.15 -7.44 0.01
N ILE A 2 -1.96 -7.06 -0.46
CA ILE A 2 -1.60 -6.99 -1.88
C ILE A 2 -0.47 -8.01 -2.14
N LYS A 3 -0.46 -8.65 -3.31
CA LYS A 3 0.63 -9.54 -3.75
C LYS A 3 1.27 -8.95 -5.00
N LEU A 4 2.58 -8.77 -4.98
CA LEU A 4 3.37 -8.17 -6.07
C LEU A 4 4.75 -8.84 -6.14
N ASP A 5 5.42 -8.74 -7.29
CA ASP A 5 6.77 -9.24 -7.47
C ASP A 5 7.81 -8.22 -6.93
N LEU A 6 8.05 -8.27 -5.62
CA LEU A 6 8.94 -7.34 -4.92
C LEU A 6 10.40 -7.43 -5.37
N ALA A 7 10.82 -8.57 -5.91
CA ALA A 7 12.21 -8.81 -6.34
C ALA A 7 12.55 -8.15 -7.67
N HIS A 8 11.56 -7.93 -8.55
CA HIS A 8 11.78 -7.43 -9.90
C HIS A 8 11.16 -6.05 -10.16
N LEU A 9 10.19 -5.63 -9.36
CA LEU A 9 9.59 -4.31 -9.49
C LEU A 9 10.46 -3.24 -8.83
N SER A 10 10.57 -2.09 -9.50
CA SER A 10 11.17 -0.91 -8.88
C SER A 10 10.26 -0.36 -7.78
N ARG A 11 10.80 0.49 -6.91
CA ARG A 11 9.98 1.20 -5.90
C ARG A 11 8.82 1.97 -6.56
N GLU A 12 9.08 2.64 -7.67
CA GLU A 12 8.08 3.42 -8.39
C GLU A 12 6.96 2.53 -8.95
N ASP A 13 7.31 1.36 -9.49
CA ASP A 13 6.32 0.38 -9.97
C ASP A 13 5.45 -0.15 -8.83
N LEU A 14 6.05 -0.40 -7.65
CA LEU A 14 5.33 -0.81 -6.45
C LEU A 14 4.38 0.28 -5.96
N GLU A 15 4.83 1.54 -5.92
CA GLU A 15 4.00 2.70 -5.57
C GLU A 15 2.80 2.83 -6.51
N ASN A 16 3.04 2.74 -7.82
CA ASN A 16 1.99 2.82 -8.84
C ASN A 16 0.98 1.67 -8.70
N ALA A 17 1.45 0.43 -8.49
CA ALA A 17 0.57 -0.72 -8.32
C ALA A 17 -0.30 -0.61 -7.05
N VAL A 18 0.27 -0.14 -5.94
CA VAL A 18 -0.48 0.11 -4.70
C VAL A 18 -1.48 1.25 -4.92
N MET A 19 -1.08 2.33 -5.58
CA MET A 19 -1.93 3.48 -5.88
C MET A 19 -3.13 3.05 -6.74
N GLU A 20 -2.90 2.32 -7.82
CA GLU A 20 -3.95 1.78 -8.68
C GLU A 20 -4.93 0.92 -7.88
N ARG A 21 -4.42 0.05 -7.00
CA ARG A 21 -5.27 -0.80 -6.17
C ARG A 21 -6.10 0.00 -5.16
N CYS A 22 -5.51 1.01 -4.53
CA CYS A 22 -6.19 1.86 -3.54
C CYS A 22 -7.18 2.84 -4.19
N SER A 23 -6.93 3.24 -5.45
CA SER A 23 -7.82 4.14 -6.20
C SER A 23 -9.23 3.58 -6.42
N GLN A 24 -9.38 2.25 -6.32
CA GLN A 24 -10.68 1.57 -6.36
C GLN A 24 -11.58 1.95 -5.17
N PHE A 25 -11.01 2.51 -4.12
CA PHE A 25 -11.71 2.90 -2.90
C PHE A 25 -11.83 4.42 -2.73
N GLY A 26 -11.28 5.21 -3.66
CA GLY A 26 -11.31 6.68 -3.58
C GLY A 26 -10.05 7.35 -4.13
N SER A 27 -9.87 8.62 -3.77
CA SER A 27 -8.68 9.38 -4.17
C SER A 27 -7.50 9.10 -3.24
N VAL A 28 -6.39 8.65 -3.81
CA VAL A 28 -5.12 8.44 -3.10
C VAL A 28 -4.33 9.75 -3.11
N SER A 29 -3.95 10.27 -1.95
CA SER A 29 -3.13 11.49 -1.86
C SER A 29 -1.64 11.17 -1.87
N GLN A 30 -1.25 10.07 -1.23
CA GLN A 30 0.15 9.67 -1.14
C GLN A 30 0.28 8.15 -0.94
N VAL A 31 1.34 7.59 -1.52
CA VAL A 31 1.82 6.22 -1.23
C VAL A 31 3.31 6.31 -0.93
N VAL A 32 3.76 5.62 0.11
CA VAL A 32 5.18 5.45 0.44
C VAL A 32 5.48 3.98 0.65
N ILE A 33 6.47 3.46 -0.07
CA ILE A 33 6.92 2.07 0.09
C ILE A 33 8.09 2.00 1.08
N VAL A 34 7.85 1.29 2.17
CA VAL A 34 8.85 0.89 3.15
C VAL A 34 9.18 -0.58 2.91
N GLN A 35 10.33 -0.82 2.30
CA GLN A 35 10.83 -2.15 1.97
C GLN A 35 12.24 -2.30 2.55
N ASP A 36 12.51 -3.45 3.17
CA ASP A 36 13.87 -3.84 3.51
C ASP A 36 14.53 -4.45 2.26
N SER A 37 15.54 -3.77 1.71
CA SER A 37 16.27 -4.23 0.52
C SER A 37 16.98 -5.57 0.72
N ALA A 38 17.18 -6.02 1.96
CA ALA A 38 17.82 -7.29 2.25
C ALA A 38 16.86 -8.50 2.17
N ASN A 39 15.55 -8.30 2.32
CA ASN A 39 14.56 -9.36 2.39
C ASN A 39 13.32 -9.00 1.56
N TYR A 40 13.29 -9.45 0.31
CA TYR A 40 12.15 -9.32 -0.62
C TYR A 40 10.94 -10.18 -0.24
N THR A 41 10.78 -10.57 1.03
CA THR A 41 9.68 -11.43 1.46
C THR A 41 8.39 -10.64 1.66
N PHE A 42 8.51 -9.38 2.10
CA PHE A 42 7.38 -8.45 2.21
C PHE A 42 7.86 -7.00 2.13
N ALA A 43 6.93 -6.12 1.78
CA ALA A 43 7.06 -4.67 1.90
C ALA A 43 5.83 -4.10 2.62
N LEU A 44 5.96 -2.90 3.15
CA LEU A 44 4.85 -2.14 3.72
C LEU A 44 4.60 -0.93 2.83
N ALA A 45 3.33 -0.68 2.52
CA ALA A 45 2.90 0.57 1.94
C ALA A 45 2.16 1.40 2.98
N ALA A 46 2.60 2.63 3.17
CA ALA A 46 1.84 3.66 3.87
C ALA A 46 1.01 4.43 2.84
N VAL A 47 -0.31 4.41 2.98
CA VAL A 47 -1.26 4.99 2.03
C VAL A 47 -2.13 6.03 2.71
N GLU A 48 -2.13 7.22 2.15
CA GLU A 48 -3.03 8.30 2.54
C GLU A 48 -4.17 8.44 1.52
N MET A 49 -5.38 8.56 2.04
CA MET A 49 -6.60 8.76 1.26
C MET A 49 -7.15 10.15 1.52
N SER A 50 -7.78 10.77 0.52
CA SER A 50 -8.30 12.13 0.63
C SER A 50 -9.40 12.31 1.67
N THR A 51 -10.13 11.24 2.02
CA THR A 51 -11.19 11.30 3.04
C THR A 51 -11.15 10.13 4.01
N ALA A 52 -11.69 10.36 5.22
CA ALA A 52 -11.80 9.32 6.24
C ALA A 52 -12.65 8.12 5.79
N ALA A 53 -13.66 8.32 4.95
CA ALA A 53 -14.51 7.24 4.45
C ALA A 53 -13.75 6.31 3.49
N GLU A 54 -13.02 6.88 2.54
CA GLU A 54 -12.15 6.14 1.60
C GLU A 54 -11.05 5.41 2.35
N LYS A 55 -10.42 6.08 3.33
CA LYS A 55 -9.43 5.49 4.25
C LYS A 55 -9.98 4.24 4.93
N MET A 56 -11.17 4.32 5.51
CA MET A 56 -11.81 3.18 6.18
C MET A 56 -12.21 2.07 5.20
N ALA A 57 -12.44 2.38 3.93
CA ALA A 57 -12.67 1.37 2.90
C ALA A 57 -11.37 0.64 2.54
N VAL A 58 -10.26 1.36 2.35
CA VAL A 58 -8.93 0.74 2.13
C VAL A 58 -8.53 -0.10 3.33
N LEU A 59 -8.66 0.42 4.56
CA LEU A 59 -8.32 -0.32 5.78
C LEU A 59 -9.09 -1.65 5.88
N ARG A 60 -10.40 -1.65 5.57
CA ARG A 60 -11.24 -2.84 5.67
C ARG A 60 -10.94 -3.91 4.61
N ASN A 61 -10.51 -3.50 3.41
CA ASN A 61 -10.34 -4.42 2.29
C ASN A 61 -8.89 -4.83 2.04
N LEU A 62 -7.95 -3.90 2.27
CA LEU A 62 -6.55 -4.05 1.90
C LEU A 62 -5.59 -3.85 3.08
N GLY A 63 -5.94 -2.97 4.01
CA GLY A 63 -5.09 -2.58 5.14
C GLY A 63 -4.86 -3.69 6.15
N ASP A 64 -3.70 -3.61 6.79
CA ASP A 64 -3.30 -4.43 7.93
C ASP A 64 -3.49 -3.63 9.24
N SER A 65 -3.11 -2.34 9.20
CA SER A 65 -3.21 -1.44 10.35
C SER A 65 -3.47 0.01 9.95
N LEU A 66 -3.76 0.84 10.95
CA LEU A 66 -3.93 2.28 10.83
C LEU A 66 -2.96 2.95 11.80
N VAL A 67 -2.12 3.85 11.30
CA VAL A 67 -1.22 4.69 12.10
C VAL A 67 -1.62 6.13 11.86
N ASP A 68 -2.13 6.80 12.89
CA ASP A 68 -2.76 8.12 12.81
C ASP A 68 -3.84 8.19 11.71
N ASP A 69 -3.54 8.82 10.58
CA ASP A 69 -4.45 8.99 9.44
C ASP A 69 -4.00 8.20 8.19
N THR A 70 -2.98 7.35 8.32
CA THR A 70 -2.36 6.61 7.22
C THR A 70 -2.67 5.12 7.35
N VAL A 71 -3.15 4.52 6.26
CA VAL A 71 -3.40 3.07 6.20
C VAL A 71 -2.09 2.37 5.87
N VAL A 72 -1.74 1.38 6.68
CA VAL A 72 -0.59 0.52 6.43
C VAL A 72 -1.09 -0.75 5.75
N ILE A 73 -0.56 -1.04 4.57
CA ILE A 73 -0.88 -2.22 3.76
C ILE A 73 0.37 -3.09 3.68
N ARG A 74 0.20 -4.38 4.01
CA ARG A 74 1.23 -5.38 3.73
C ARG A 74 1.19 -5.81 2.27
N ILE A 75 2.35 -5.75 1.62
CA ILE A 75 2.60 -6.29 0.29
C ILE A 75 3.43 -7.56 0.47
N GLU A 76 2.91 -8.68 -0.02
CA GLU A 76 3.63 -9.95 0.00
C GLU A 76 4.28 -10.23 -1.35
N GLN A 77 5.44 -10.88 -1.32
CA GLN A 77 6.05 -11.43 -2.52
C GLN A 77 5.11 -12.48 -3.14
N GLN A 78 4.87 -12.34 -4.44
CA GLN A 78 4.15 -13.33 -5.24
C GLN A 78 5.04 -14.50 -5.64
#